data_AF-A0A968TL70-F1
#
_entry.id   AF-A0A968TL70-F1
#
_cell.length_a   1.000
_cell.length_b   1.000
_cell.length_c   1.000
_cell.angle_alpha   90.00
_cell.angle_beta   90.00
_cell.angle_gamma   90.00
#
_symmetry.space_group_name_H-M   'P 1'
#
loop_
_entity.id
_entity.type
_entity.pdbx_description
1 polymer ?
#
loop_
_entity_poly.entity_id
_entity_poly.type
_entity_poly.pdbx_seq_one_letter_code
_entity_poly.pdbx_strand_id
1 'polypeptide(L)'
;MKKVCSLRQPSHSISLSQTVLLRQAVPLQEGDWVRYVGSNLKIQQDYGNQDLRITAIDLLNGIAVCDTKIGSRLVGVALHELHKLR
;
A
#
# COMPACT_ATOMS: atom_id res chain seq x y z
N MET A 1 -65.05 15.39 -1.84
CA MET A 1 -64.24 14.59 -0.90
C MET A 1 -62.75 14.92 -1.11
N LYS A 2 -62.06 15.25 -0.01
CA LYS A 2 -60.60 15.25 0.31
C LYS A 2 -59.55 15.85 -0.65
N LYS A 3 -58.78 16.79 -0.05
CA LYS A 3 -57.47 17.39 -0.41
C LYS A 3 -56.30 16.38 -0.46
N VAL A 4 -55.14 16.88 -0.93
CA VAL A 4 -53.72 16.67 -0.48
C VAL A 4 -52.83 16.29 -1.68
N CYS A 5 -52.10 17.22 -2.31
CA CYS A 5 -50.74 17.75 -2.05
C CYS A 5 -49.54 16.85 -2.46
N SER A 6 -48.73 17.41 -3.39
CA SER A 6 -47.25 17.56 -3.36
C SER A 6 -46.33 16.33 -3.33
N LEU A 7 -45.43 16.20 -4.31
CA LEU A 7 -44.00 16.57 -4.21
C LEU A 7 -43.20 16.09 -5.44
N ARG A 8 -42.35 16.98 -5.96
CA ARG A 8 -41.28 16.69 -6.93
C ARG A 8 -40.28 15.70 -6.34
N GLN A 9 -39.76 14.78 -7.14
CA GLN A 9 -38.33 14.42 -7.12
C GLN A 9 -37.85 14.00 -8.53
N PRO A 10 -36.83 14.65 -9.11
CA PRO A 10 -36.13 14.14 -10.28
C PRO A 10 -35.27 12.94 -9.89
N SER A 11 -35.42 11.84 -10.62
CA SER A 11 -34.58 10.65 -10.50
C SER A 11 -33.19 10.98 -11.02
N HIS A 12 -32.33 11.56 -10.19
CA HIS A 12 -30.90 11.57 -10.43
C HIS A 12 -30.41 10.13 -10.30
N SER A 13 -30.29 9.44 -11.44
CA SER A 13 -29.49 8.22 -11.54
C SER A 13 -28.04 8.58 -11.21
N ILE A 14 -27.65 8.29 -9.97
CA ILE A 14 -26.28 8.47 -9.48
C ILE A 14 -25.40 7.52 -10.29
N SER A 15 -24.59 8.09 -11.17
CA SER A 15 -23.54 7.39 -11.92
C SER A 15 -22.45 6.95 -10.94
N LEU A 16 -22.46 5.67 -10.56
CA LEU A 16 -21.35 5.04 -9.84
C LEU A 16 -20.46 4.32 -10.85
N SER A 17 -19.78 5.08 -11.71
CA SER A 17 -18.60 4.58 -12.43
C SER A 17 -17.34 5.19 -11.82
N GLN A 18 -17.16 5.02 -10.51
CA GLN A 18 -15.88 5.29 -9.88
C GLN A 18 -15.00 4.05 -10.10
N THR A 19 -14.51 3.90 -11.32
CA THR A 19 -13.44 2.94 -11.63
C THR A 19 -12.19 3.46 -10.93
N VAL A 20 -11.97 3.01 -9.70
CA VAL A 20 -10.69 3.21 -9.00
C VAL A 20 -9.65 2.52 -9.87
N LEU A 21 -8.82 3.32 -10.54
CA LEU A 21 -7.59 2.89 -11.17
C LEU A 21 -6.67 2.41 -10.04
N LEU A 22 -6.85 1.17 -9.60
CA LEU A 22 -5.80 0.43 -8.90
C LEU A 22 -4.66 0.31 -9.90
N ARG A 23 -3.77 1.32 -9.90
CA ARG A 23 -2.43 1.21 -10.47
C ARG A 23 -1.90 -0.11 -9.93
N GLN A 24 -1.73 -1.08 -10.83
CA GLN A 24 -1.24 -2.41 -10.49
C GLN A 24 0.15 -2.24 -9.89
N ALA A 25 0.23 -2.06 -8.58
CA ALA A 25 1.48 -2.17 -7.85
C ALA A 25 1.94 -3.60 -8.08
N VAL A 26 3.12 -3.75 -8.68
CA VAL A 26 3.72 -5.08 -8.86
C VAL A 26 3.77 -5.72 -7.47
N PRO A 27 3.18 -6.91 -7.29
CA PRO A 27 3.17 -7.55 -5.99
C PRO A 27 4.60 -7.77 -5.51
N LEU A 28 4.87 -7.41 -4.27
CA LEU A 28 6.14 -7.66 -3.60
C LEU A 28 6.26 -9.16 -3.28
N GLN A 29 7.42 -9.73 -3.52
CA GLN A 29 7.72 -11.14 -3.32
C GLN A 29 9.08 -11.32 -2.65
N GLU A 30 9.31 -12.49 -2.07
CA GLU A 30 10.63 -12.86 -1.55
C GLU A 30 11.68 -12.79 -2.66
N GLY A 31 12.86 -12.26 -2.32
CA GLY A 31 13.95 -12.02 -3.25
C GLY A 31 13.90 -10.67 -3.97
N ASP A 32 12.79 -9.95 -3.92
CA ASP A 32 12.69 -8.61 -4.50
C ASP A 32 13.62 -7.62 -3.79
N TRP A 33 14.23 -6.73 -4.57
CA TRP A 33 14.93 -5.56 -4.06
C TRP A 33 13.96 -4.40 -3.88
N VAL A 34 14.02 -3.75 -2.73
CA VAL A 34 13.11 -2.69 -2.32
C VAL A 34 13.86 -1.56 -1.63
N ARG A 35 13.23 -0.39 -1.54
CA ARG A 35 13.66 0.71 -0.68
C ARG A 35 12.56 1.07 0.29
N TYR A 36 12.94 1.37 1.53
CA TYR A 36 12.03 1.86 2.55
C TYR A 36 11.62 3.31 2.24
N VAL A 37 10.32 3.57 2.21
CA VAL A 37 9.70 4.87 1.93
C VAL A 37 8.74 5.34 3.04
N GLY A 38 8.71 4.63 4.17
CA GLY A 38 7.91 5.00 5.33
C GLY A 38 8.49 6.20 6.12
N SER A 39 7.77 6.61 7.16
CA SER A 39 8.09 7.82 7.94
C SER A 39 8.80 7.56 9.27
N ASN A 40 8.99 6.29 9.65
CA ASN A 40 9.76 5.93 10.86
C ASN A 40 11.22 6.42 10.74
N LEU A 41 11.58 7.42 11.55
CA LEU A 41 12.89 8.07 11.55
C LEU A 41 14.04 7.11 11.83
N LYS A 42 13.85 6.13 12.72
CA LYS A 42 14.90 5.18 13.09
C LYS A 42 15.24 4.28 11.91
N ILE A 43 14.22 3.76 11.23
CA ILE A 43 14.39 2.93 10.04
C ILE A 43 14.99 3.76 8.90
N GLN A 44 14.56 5.01 8.73
CA GLN A 44 15.10 5.89 7.68
C GLN A 44 16.58 6.22 7.91
N GLN A 45 16.99 6.47 9.15
CA GLN A 45 18.40 6.69 9.50
C GLN A 45 19.26 5.44 9.27
N ASP A 46 18.76 4.27 9.67
CA ASP A 46 19.52 3.03 9.61
C ASP A 46 19.52 2.40 8.20
N TYR A 47 18.45 2.58 7.41
CA TYR A 47 18.18 1.85 6.16
C TYR A 47 17.70 2.72 4.97
N GLY A 48 17.27 3.97 5.17
CA GLY A 48 16.57 4.77 4.14
C GLY A 48 17.37 5.06 2.85
N ASN A 49 18.70 4.98 2.93
CA ASN A 49 19.61 5.14 1.78
C ASN A 49 20.16 3.82 1.24
N GLN A 50 19.61 2.69 1.68
CA GLN A 50 20.08 1.36 1.30
C GLN A 50 19.02 0.62 0.48
N ASP A 51 19.49 -0.22 -0.43
CA ASP A 51 18.64 -1.22 -1.06
C ASP A 51 18.54 -2.41 -0.13
N LEU A 52 17.31 -2.83 0.10
CA LEU A 52 16.99 -3.97 0.94
C LEU A 52 16.47 -5.10 0.07
N ARG A 53 16.70 -6.34 0.45
CA ARG A 53 16.11 -7.50 -0.20
C ARG A 53 15.08 -8.12 0.72
N ILE A 54 13.92 -8.47 0.17
CA ILE A 54 12.89 -9.18 0.93
C ILE A 54 13.36 -10.61 1.17
N THR A 55 13.40 -11.01 2.43
CA THR A 55 13.78 -12.37 2.86
C THR A 55 12.59 -13.22 3.27
N ALA A 56 11.52 -12.59 3.78
CA ALA A 56 10.26 -13.23 4.12
C ALA A 56 9.10 -12.24 4.04
N ILE A 57 7.90 -12.73 3.75
CA ILE A 57 6.67 -11.92 3.78
C ILE A 57 5.62 -12.59 4.68
N ASP A 58 5.09 -11.82 5.62
CA ASP A 58 3.88 -12.15 6.36
C ASP A 58 2.70 -11.40 5.75
N LEU A 59 1.95 -12.11 4.89
CA LEU A 59 0.77 -11.57 4.21
C LEU A 59 -0.41 -11.35 5.17
N LEU A 60 -0.48 -12.07 6.29
CA LEU A 60 -1.58 -11.92 7.26
C LEU A 60 -1.47 -10.58 7.97
N ASN A 61 -0.25 -10.21 8.38
CA ASN A 61 0.02 -8.96 9.08
C ASN A 61 0.47 -7.82 8.17
N GLY A 62 0.71 -8.10 6.87
CA GLY A 62 1.16 -7.12 5.90
C GLY A 62 2.57 -6.61 6.15
N ILE A 63 3.45 -7.48 6.66
CA ILE A 63 4.83 -7.16 7.02
C ILE A 63 5.79 -7.91 6.10
N ALA A 64 6.87 -7.26 5.69
CA ALA A 64 8.03 -7.90 5.07
C ALA A 64 9.23 -7.81 5.99
N VAL A 65 10.02 -8.88 6.02
CA VAL A 65 11.34 -8.91 6.65
C VAL A 65 12.38 -8.72 5.56
N CYS A 66 13.18 -7.68 5.68
CA CYS A 66 14.16 -7.31 4.67
C CYS A 66 15.58 -7.33 5.25
N ASP A 67 16.56 -7.72 4.45
CA ASP A 67 17.98 -7.63 4.76
C ASP A 67 18.70 -6.59 3.90
N THR A 68 19.83 -6.08 4.39
CA THR A 68 20.71 -5.25 3.57
C THR A 68 21.45 -6.10 2.54
N LYS A 69 21.99 -5.50 1.48
CA LYS A 69 22.76 -6.23 0.43
C LYS A 69 23.90 -7.11 0.96
N ILE A 70 24.45 -6.78 2.12
CA ILE A 70 25.56 -7.51 2.77
C ILE A 70 25.02 -8.65 3.68
N GLY A 71 23.70 -8.73 3.90
CA GLY A 71 23.06 -9.71 4.77
C GLY A 71 23.35 -9.50 6.26
N SER A 72 23.83 -8.32 6.65
CA SER A 72 24.35 -8.05 8.00
C SER A 72 23.31 -7.53 8.98
N ARG A 73 22.16 -7.07 8.49
CA ARG A 73 21.09 -6.46 9.28
C ARG A 73 19.74 -6.83 8.72
N LEU A 74 18.79 -7.09 9.62
CA LEU A 74 17.40 -7.41 9.31
C LEU A 74 16.49 -6.31 9.84
N VAL A 75 15.42 -6.01 9.11
CA VAL A 75 14.38 -5.07 9.51
C VAL A 75 13.01 -5.58 9.08
N GLY A 76 12.04 -5.53 9.99
CA GLY A 76 10.63 -5.75 9.69
C GLY A 76 9.95 -4.43 9.36
N VAL A 77 9.29 -4.35 8.20
CA VAL A 77 8.63 -3.13 7.71
C VAL A 77 7.28 -3.47 7.10
N ALA A 78 6.33 -2.54 7.15
CA ALA A 78 5.04 -2.76 6.53
C ALA A 78 5.17 -2.77 5.00
N LEU A 79 4.44 -3.65 4.32
CA LEU A 79 4.52 -3.81 2.86
C LEU A 79 4.21 -2.51 2.09
N HIS A 80 3.32 -1.67 2.62
CA HIS A 80 2.96 -0.39 2.00
C HIS A 80 4.04 0.70 2.16
N GLU A 81 5.04 0.48 3.01
CA GLU A 81 6.20 1.35 3.21
C GLU A 81 7.42 0.92 2.39
N LEU A 82 7.22 -0.03 1.46
CA LEU A 82 8.26 -0.54 0.57
C LEU A 82 7.98 -0.15 -0.89
N HIS A 83 9.04 0.25 -1.59
CA HIS A 83 9.02 0.50 -3.02
C HIS A 83 9.95 -0.49 -3.73
N LYS A 84 9.39 -1.34 -4.60
CA LYS A 84 10.14 -2.26 -5.47
C LYS A 84 11.10 -1.51 -6.39
N LEU A 85 12.36 -1.93 -6.38
CA LEU A 85 13.39 -1.50 -7.33
C LEU A 85 13.26 -2.33 -8.61
N ARG A 86 13.41 -1.67 -9.77
CA ARG A 86 13.23 -2.29 -11.09
C ARG A 86 14.31 -3.32 -11.43
#